data_AF-A0A3N5NIT6-F1
#
_entry.id   AF-A0A3N5NIT6-F1
#
_cell.length_a   1.000
_cell.length_b   1.000
_cell.length_c   1.000
_cell.angle_alpha   90.00
_cell.angle_beta   90.00
_cell.angle_gamma   90.00
#
_symmetry.space_group_name_H-M   'P 1'
#
loop_
_entity.id
_entity.type
_entity.pdbx_description
1 polymer ?
#
loop_
_entity_poly.entity_id
_entity_poly.type
_entity_poly.pdbx_seq_one_letter_code
_entity_poly.pdbx_strand_id
1 'polypeptide(L)'
;MLRLLMVVSGAFEALFGLSALIAPDMLVASLGTEPNASIFLARILGAATLGLGTAALLAHNNLDGKGGLAAAYGLGLYNVLAAGFILWTAVGLGGEALWSAGLVHAAIGALFVYALARRAQAAER
;
A
#
# COMPACT_ATOMS: atom_id res chain seq x y z
N MET A 1 7.77 14.69 6.76
CA MET A 1 6.53 14.10 6.19
C MET A 1 6.80 12.80 5.46
N LEU A 2 7.61 12.78 4.38
CA LEU A 2 7.86 11.57 3.58
C LEU A 2 8.40 10.38 4.41
N ARG A 3 9.35 10.62 5.32
CA ARG A 3 9.84 9.60 6.26
C ARG A 3 8.72 8.95 7.07
N LEU A 4 7.83 9.77 7.65
CA LEU A 4 6.71 9.28 8.46
C LEU A 4 5.73 8.47 7.61
N LEU A 5 5.45 8.92 6.38
CA LEU A 5 4.58 8.19 5.44
C LEU A 5 5.17 6.82 5.10
N MET A 6 6.49 6.72 4.87
CA MET A 6 7.14 5.42 4.65
C MET A 6 7.05 4.50 5.86
N VAL A 7 7.13 5.03 7.08
CA VAL A 7 6.95 4.22 8.30
C VAL A 7 5.51 3.75 8.44
N VAL A 8 4.55 4.66 8.36
CA VAL A 8 3.12 4.35 8.58
C VAL A 8 2.59 3.42 7.49
N SER A 9 2.77 3.80 6.22
CA SER A 9 2.30 2.97 5.11
C SER A 9 3.13 1.70 4.98
N GLY A 10 4.45 1.75 5.18
CA GLY A 10 5.29 0.56 5.14
C GLY A 10 4.90 -0.47 6.20
N ALA A 11 4.61 -0.04 7.43
CA ALA A 11 4.10 -0.92 8.48
C ALA A 11 2.72 -1.49 8.14
N PHE A 12 1.82 -0.66 7.60
CA PHE A 12 0.50 -1.09 7.16
C PHE A 12 0.59 -2.18 6.08
N GLU A 13 1.39 -1.97 5.02
CA GLU A 13 1.60 -2.96 3.96
C GLU A 13 2.29 -4.23 4.47
N ALA A 14 3.25 -4.10 5.38
CA ALA A 14 3.93 -5.26 5.96
C ALA A 14 2.95 -6.13 6.78
N LEU A 15 2.11 -5.50 7.59
CA LEU A 15 1.11 -6.20 8.40
C LEU A 15 0.01 -6.81 7.51
N PHE A 16 -0.46 -6.08 6.51
CA PHE A 16 -1.41 -6.60 5.52
C PHE A 16 -0.82 -7.79 4.79
N GLY A 17 0.41 -7.66 4.28
CA GLY A 17 1.08 -8.73 3.55
C GLY A 17 1.31 -9.98 4.39
N LEU A 18 1.73 -9.81 5.65
CA LEU A 18 1.85 -10.92 6.59
C LEU A 18 0.50 -11.61 6.86
N SER A 19 -0.56 -10.83 7.02
CA SER A 19 -1.92 -11.34 7.24
C SER A 19 -2.42 -12.13 6.02
N ALA A 20 -2.17 -11.64 4.81
CA ALA A 20 -2.51 -12.30 3.56
C ALA A 20 -1.75 -13.62 3.33
N LEU A 21 -0.55 -13.75 3.91
CA LEU A 21 0.24 -14.99 3.84
C LEU A 21 -0.21 -16.03 4.86
N ILE A 22 -0.47 -15.61 6.11
CA ILE A 22 -0.76 -16.51 7.24
C ILE A 22 -2.25 -16.88 7.31
N ALA A 23 -3.14 -15.93 7.02
CA ALA A 23 -4.59 -16.07 7.14
C ALA A 23 -5.34 -15.60 5.87
N PRO A 24 -5.01 -16.12 4.67
CA PRO A 24 -5.65 -15.69 3.42
C PRO A 24 -7.15 -15.94 3.40
N ASP A 25 -7.64 -17.02 4.02
CA ASP A 25 -9.06 -17.36 4.03
C ASP A 25 -9.88 -16.30 4.78
N MET A 26 -9.40 -15.86 5.95
CA MET A 26 -10.04 -14.80 6.73
C MET A 26 -10.02 -13.47 5.99
N LEU A 27 -8.89 -13.16 5.33
CA LEU A 27 -8.74 -11.94 4.56
C LEU A 27 -9.72 -11.92 3.37
N VAL A 28 -9.75 -12.98 2.57
CA VAL A 28 -10.64 -13.08 1.39
C VAL A 28 -12.12 -13.07 1.81
N ALA A 29 -12.46 -13.77 2.89
CA ALA A 29 -13.82 -13.76 3.43
C ALA A 29 -14.26 -12.36 3.88
N SER A 30 -13.35 -11.55 4.46
CA SER A 30 -13.64 -10.16 4.84
C SER A 30 -13.98 -9.26 3.65
N LEU A 31 -13.58 -9.66 2.45
CA LEU A 31 -13.87 -8.97 1.19
C LEU A 31 -15.18 -9.45 0.54
N GLY A 32 -15.89 -10.42 1.15
CA GLY A 32 -17.17 -10.93 0.64
C GLY A 32 -17.06 -11.82 -0.60
N THR A 33 -15.91 -12.49 -0.80
CA THR A 33 -15.66 -13.31 -2.00
C THR A 33 -15.41 -14.79 -1.65
N GLU A 34 -15.75 -15.69 -2.58
CA GLU A 34 -15.53 -17.13 -2.40
C GLU A 34 -14.03 -17.50 -2.55
N PRO A 35 -13.51 -18.48 -1.78
CA PRO A 35 -12.06 -18.55 -1.52
C PRO A 35 -11.18 -19.12 -2.64
N ASN A 36 -11.71 -19.75 -3.70
CA ASN A 36 -10.91 -20.72 -4.47
C ASN A 36 -9.62 -20.17 -5.14
N ALA A 37 -9.73 -19.28 -6.13
CA ALA A 37 -8.62 -18.66 -6.85
C ALA A 37 -8.09 -17.43 -6.10
N SER A 38 -8.96 -16.84 -5.27
CA SER A 38 -8.70 -15.66 -4.45
C SER A 38 -7.59 -15.89 -3.42
N ILE A 39 -7.47 -17.10 -2.84
CA ILE A 39 -6.41 -17.43 -1.86
C ILE A 39 -5.01 -17.35 -2.48
N PHE A 40 -4.82 -17.91 -3.68
CA PHE A 40 -3.51 -17.89 -4.34
C PHE A 40 -3.10 -16.44 -4.64
N LEU A 41 -4.02 -15.66 -5.21
CA LEU A 41 -3.79 -14.24 -5.49
C LEU A 41 -3.54 -13.43 -4.22
N ALA A 42 -4.28 -13.71 -3.14
CA ALA A 42 -4.08 -13.06 -1.84
C ALA A 42 -2.67 -13.33 -1.30
N ARG A 43 -2.14 -14.56 -1.41
CA ARG A 43 -0.78 -14.88 -0.97
C ARG A 43 0.30 -14.18 -1.81
N ILE A 44 0.12 -14.13 -3.13
CA ILE A 44 1.08 -13.45 -4.01
C ILE A 44 1.08 -11.94 -3.75
N LEU A 45 -0.10 -11.33 -3.66
CA LEU A 45 -0.25 -9.92 -3.28
C LEU A 45 0.32 -9.68 -1.87
N GLY A 46 0.12 -10.63 -0.96
CA GLY A 46 0.65 -10.61 0.39
C GLY A 46 2.17 -10.59 0.45
N ALA A 47 2.83 -11.46 -0.31
CA ALA A 47 4.28 -11.48 -0.45
C ALA A 47 4.82 -10.16 -1.03
N ALA A 48 4.14 -9.63 -2.06
CA ALA A 48 4.53 -8.38 -2.70
C ALA A 48 4.42 -7.18 -1.74
N THR A 49 3.30 -7.06 -1.03
CA THR A 49 3.05 -5.98 -0.06
C THR A 49 3.94 -6.10 1.17
N LEU A 50 4.22 -7.31 1.66
CA LEU A 50 5.20 -7.54 2.72
C LEU A 50 6.60 -7.09 2.31
N GLY A 51 7.04 -7.44 1.10
CA GLY A 51 8.31 -7.00 0.55
C GLY A 51 8.39 -5.49 0.40
N LEU A 52 7.34 -4.88 -0.16
CA LEU A 52 7.24 -3.42 -0.34
C LEU A 52 7.26 -2.67 0.99
N GLY A 53 6.46 -3.12 1.96
CA GLY A 53 6.38 -2.56 3.29
C GLY A 53 7.71 -2.65 4.04
N THR A 54 8.36 -3.81 3.98
CA THR A 54 9.69 -4.03 4.57
C THR A 54 10.73 -3.12 3.92
N ALA A 55 10.74 -3.03 2.59
CA ALA A 55 11.66 -2.15 1.87
C ALA A 55 11.47 -0.68 2.28
N ALA A 56 10.23 -0.21 2.43
CA ALA A 56 9.94 1.13 2.91
C ALA A 56 10.39 1.35 4.36
N LEU A 57 10.16 0.38 5.24
CA LEU A 57 10.62 0.40 6.63
C LEU A 57 12.15 0.37 6.75
N LEU A 58 12.88 -0.28 5.85
CA LEU A 58 14.35 -0.22 5.84
C LEU A 58 14.85 1.11 5.26
N ALA A 59 14.14 1.67 4.29
CA ALA A 59 14.60 2.81 3.52
C ALA A 59 14.15 4.18 4.05
N HIS A 60 13.22 4.24 5.02
CA HIS A 60 12.66 5.49 5.55
C HIS A 60 13.70 6.49 6.08
N ASN A 61 14.86 6.00 6.53
CA ASN A 61 15.96 6.83 7.01
C ASN A 61 16.93 7.29 5.91
N ASN A 62 16.88 6.68 4.73
CA ASN A 62 17.85 6.85 3.64
C ASN A 62 17.25 7.62 2.45
N LEU A 63 16.47 8.65 2.76
CA LEU A 63 15.66 9.39 1.80
C LEU A 63 16.43 10.30 0.84
N ASP A 64 17.72 10.51 1.07
CA ASP A 64 18.59 11.29 0.18
C ASP A 64 19.29 10.41 -0.86
N GLY A 65 19.26 9.09 -0.67
CA GLY A 65 19.76 8.12 -1.62
C GLY A 65 18.72 7.73 -2.67
N LYS A 66 19.20 7.33 -3.85
CA LYS A 66 18.36 6.81 -4.95
C LYS A 66 17.46 5.66 -4.49
N GLY A 67 17.98 4.76 -3.64
CA GLY A 67 17.22 3.62 -3.11
C GLY A 67 16.05 4.03 -2.22
N GLY A 68 16.25 4.99 -1.31
CA GLY A 68 15.17 5.48 -0.44
C GLY A 68 14.10 6.25 -1.20
N LEU A 69 14.49 7.05 -2.18
CA LEU A 69 13.55 7.70 -3.09
C LEU A 69 12.77 6.68 -3.93
N ALA A 70 13.44 5.68 -4.51
CA ALA A 70 12.77 4.64 -5.28
C ALA A 70 11.74 3.87 -4.45
N ALA A 71 12.08 3.52 -3.20
CA ALA A 71 11.14 2.90 -2.26
C ALA A 71 9.94 3.82 -1.95
N ALA A 72 10.18 5.12 -1.74
CA ALA A 72 9.12 6.09 -1.50
C ALA A 72 8.18 6.27 -2.72
N TYR A 73 8.73 6.38 -3.93
CA TYR A 73 7.96 6.45 -5.17
C TYR A 73 7.17 5.16 -5.42
N GLY A 74 7.79 4.00 -5.22
CA GLY A 74 7.14 2.71 -5.39
C GLY A 74 5.98 2.51 -4.44
N LEU A 75 6.19 2.80 -3.15
CA LEU A 75 5.13 2.71 -2.13
C LEU A 75 4.01 3.74 -2.38
N GLY A 76 4.35 4.96 -2.78
CA GLY A 76 3.38 5.98 -3.15
C GLY A 76 2.55 5.57 -4.37
N LEU A 77 3.19 5.08 -5.43
CA LEU A 77 2.52 4.60 -6.64
C LEU A 77 1.59 3.43 -6.32
N TYR A 78 2.06 2.46 -5.53
CA TYR A 78 1.24 1.35 -5.08
C TYR A 78 -0.03 1.84 -4.38
N ASN A 79 0.05 2.77 -3.43
CA ASN A 79 -1.13 3.29 -2.75
C ASN A 79 -2.11 4.00 -3.69
N VAL A 80 -1.61 4.76 -4.66
CA VAL A 80 -2.47 5.43 -5.66
C VAL A 80 -3.21 4.41 -6.52
N LEU A 81 -2.51 3.39 -7.03
CA LEU A 81 -3.13 2.36 -7.85
C LEU A 81 -4.08 1.48 -7.03
N ALA A 82 -3.66 1.05 -5.84
CA ALA A 82 -4.47 0.27 -4.92
C ALA A 82 -5.77 1.01 -4.59
N ALA A 83 -5.72 2.31 -4.28
CA ALA A 83 -6.91 3.12 -4.05
C ALA A 83 -7.88 3.07 -5.23
N GLY A 84 -7.39 3.30 -6.45
CA GLY A 84 -8.22 3.30 -7.66
C GLY A 84 -8.89 1.95 -7.91
N PHE A 85 -8.12 0.86 -7.87
CA PHE A 85 -8.66 -0.48 -8.12
C PHE A 85 -9.58 -0.97 -7.00
N ILE A 86 -9.21 -0.76 -5.73
CA ILE A 86 -10.03 -1.18 -4.59
C ILE A 86 -11.36 -0.43 -4.56
N LEU A 87 -11.35 0.90 -4.75
CA LEU A 87 -12.59 1.68 -4.78
C LEU A 87 -13.47 1.29 -5.98
N TRP A 88 -12.86 1.03 -7.14
CA TRP A 88 -13.62 0.52 -8.29
C TRP A 88 -14.25 -0.84 -8.00
N THR A 89 -13.53 -1.77 -7.37
CA THR A 89 -14.07 -3.06 -6.93
C THR A 89 -15.17 -2.89 -5.86
N ALA A 90 -15.01 -1.94 -4.93
CA ALA A 90 -16.00 -1.65 -3.88
C ALA A 90 -17.35 -1.20 -4.46
N VAL A 91 -17.34 -0.47 -5.58
CA VAL A 91 -18.56 -0.06 -6.30
C VAL A 91 -19.32 -1.28 -6.85
N GLY A 92 -18.61 -2.32 -7.31
CA GLY A 92 -19.21 -3.50 -7.91
C GLY A 92 -19.66 -4.56 -6.91
N LEU A 93 -18.80 -4.90 -5.93
CA LEU A 93 -19.04 -5.99 -4.98
C LEU A 93 -19.75 -5.52 -3.70
N GLY A 94 -19.66 -4.23 -3.35
CA GLY A 94 -20.00 -3.77 -2.02
C GLY A 94 -19.03 -4.31 -0.95
N GLY A 95 -19.18 -3.87 0.29
CA GLY A 95 -18.38 -4.34 1.42
C GLY A 95 -17.60 -3.25 2.13
N GLU A 96 -17.82 -3.14 3.44
CA GLU A 96 -17.21 -2.10 4.29
C GLU A 96 -15.68 -2.18 4.31
N ALA A 97 -15.12 -3.40 4.24
CA ALA A 97 -13.68 -3.62 4.20
C ALA A 97 -13.04 -3.03 2.93
N LEU A 98 -13.66 -3.22 1.77
CA LEU A 98 -13.17 -2.67 0.49
C LEU A 98 -13.23 -1.13 0.50
N TRP A 99 -14.34 -0.55 0.95
CA TRP A 99 -14.45 0.90 1.09
C TRP A 99 -13.40 1.47 2.03
N SER A 100 -13.24 0.86 3.21
CA SER A 100 -12.28 1.31 4.22
C SER A 100 -10.85 1.22 3.69
N ALA A 101 -10.47 0.09 3.09
CA ALA A 101 -9.14 -0.10 2.51
C ALA A 101 -8.89 0.91 1.37
N GLY A 102 -9.84 1.07 0.46
CA GLY A 102 -9.73 2.00 -0.67
C GLY A 102 -9.54 3.44 -0.22
N LEU A 103 -10.30 3.89 0.79
CA LEU A 103 -10.18 5.24 1.36
C LEU A 103 -8.84 5.46 2.09
N VAL A 104 -8.36 4.45 2.84
CA VAL A 104 -7.04 4.51 3.50
C VAL A 104 -5.93 4.65 2.48
N HIS A 105 -5.93 3.81 1.43
CA HIS A 105 -4.95 3.92 0.34
C HIS A 105 -5.07 5.26 -0.41
N ALA A 106 -6.29 5.76 -0.63
CA ALA A 106 -6.50 7.06 -1.29
C ALA A 106 -5.87 8.20 -0.49
N ALA A 107 -6.11 8.23 0.83
CA ALA A 107 -5.56 9.24 1.72
C ALA A 107 -4.02 9.15 1.78
N ILE A 108 -3.46 7.96 1.97
CA ILE A 108 -2.01 7.74 2.00
C ILE A 108 -1.37 8.10 0.66
N GLY A 109 -1.97 7.66 -0.46
CA GLY A 109 -1.51 7.95 -1.82
C GLY A 109 -1.48 9.45 -2.10
N ALA A 110 -2.54 10.17 -1.74
CA ALA A 110 -2.58 11.63 -1.87
C ALA A 110 -1.48 12.31 -1.04
N LEU A 111 -1.24 11.86 0.19
CA LEU A 111 -0.18 12.38 1.04
C LEU A 111 1.22 12.09 0.47
N PHE A 112 1.44 10.92 -0.13
CA PHE A 112 2.69 10.60 -0.84
C PHE A 112 2.91 11.50 -2.03
N VAL A 113 1.90 11.67 -2.90
CA VAL A 113 1.95 12.56 -4.06
C VAL A 113 2.28 13.98 -3.60
N TYR A 114 1.58 14.48 -2.59
CA TYR A 114 1.84 15.80 -2.03
C TYR A 114 3.27 15.93 -1.48
N ALA A 115 3.74 14.94 -0.71
CA ALA A 115 5.09 14.95 -0.14
C ALA A 115 6.19 14.95 -1.20
N LEU A 116 6.03 14.14 -2.25
CA LEU A 116 6.99 14.01 -3.33
C LEU A 116 6.99 15.25 -4.23
N ALA A 117 5.82 15.80 -4.55
CA ALA A 117 5.70 17.03 -5.32
C ALA A 117 6.36 18.21 -4.59
N ARG A 118 6.10 18.37 -3.29
CA ARG A 118 6.74 19.39 -2.44
C ARG A 118 8.27 19.25 -2.42
N ARG A 119 8.77 18.02 -2.42
CA ARG A 119 10.22 17.76 -2.43
C ARG A 119 10.84 18.10 -3.77
N ALA A 120 10.20 17.72 -4.88
CA ALA A 120 10.68 18.03 -6.23
C ALA A 120 10.82 19.55 -6.44
N GLN A 121 9.80 20.31 -6.04
CA GLN A 121 9.82 21.79 -6.09
C GLN A 121 10.94 22.41 -5.26
N ALA A 122 11.34 21.78 -4.16
CA ALA A 122 12.43 22.27 -3.32
C ALA A 122 13.82 21.97 -3.90
N ALA A 123 13.95 20.96 -4.76
CA ALA A 123 15.21 20.60 -5.40
C ALA A 123 15.52 21.45 -6.64
N GLU A 124 14.50 22.12 -7.20
CA GLU A 124 14.61 23.03 -8.35
C GLU A 124 14.95 24.48 -7.96
N ARG A 125 14.95 24.78 -6.65
CA ARG A 125 15.28 26.10 -6.08
C ARG A 125 16.71 26.13 -5.57
#